data_AF-A0A2U1B4J0-F1
#
_entry.id   AF-A0A2U1B4J0-F1
#
_cell.length_a   1.000
_cell.length_b   1.000
_cell.length_c   1.000
_cell.angle_alpha   90.00
_cell.angle_beta   90.00
_cell.angle_gamma   90.00
#
_symmetry.space_group_name_H-M   'P 1'
#
loop_
_entity.id
_entity.type
_entity.pdbx_description
1 polymer ?
#
loop_
_entity_poly.entity_id
_entity_poly.type
_entity_poly.pdbx_seq_one_letter_code
_entity_poly.pdbx_strand_id
1 'polypeptide(L)'
;MKKAVLIAALVIGGLAMVWAVNVKKTPDNIPTEVEASAAEQAELKQAFDAIAEAYDKNRTGTLERFFGLTRKEREAIRCMEGQDPVKSSLELLREHGRKLSVTDVKYIAVEHVPSRFYITGRLNGEQPVRFVLNKHSKGYRLVGIAKYDPAE
;
A
#
# COMPACT_ATOMS: atom_id res chain seq x y z
N MET A 1 -1.20 24.44 -51.62
CA MET A 1 -0.73 23.22 -50.95
C MET A 1 -0.95 23.39 -49.47
N LYS A 2 -1.84 22.57 -48.87
CA LYS A 2 -2.38 22.74 -47.50
C LYS A 2 -1.55 21.95 -46.49
N LYS A 3 -1.43 22.52 -45.29
CA LYS A 3 -0.66 22.07 -44.12
C LYS A 3 -1.21 20.76 -43.52
N ALA A 4 -0.34 19.94 -42.94
CA ALA A 4 -0.65 19.13 -41.75
C ALA A 4 0.64 18.67 -41.07
N VAL A 5 0.84 19.12 -39.83
CA VAL A 5 1.80 18.62 -38.85
C VAL A 5 1.19 17.36 -38.24
N LEU A 6 1.95 16.28 -38.10
CA LEU A 6 1.57 15.14 -37.27
C LEU A 6 2.77 14.63 -36.48
N ILE A 7 2.68 14.86 -35.17
CA ILE A 7 3.54 14.39 -34.10
C ILE A 7 3.31 12.88 -33.95
N ALA A 8 4.35 12.08 -34.14
CA ALA A 8 4.32 10.65 -33.81
C ALA A 8 5.06 10.45 -32.48
N ALA A 9 4.27 10.19 -31.45
CA ALA A 9 4.70 9.90 -30.09
C ALA A 9 5.59 8.65 -30.06
N LEU A 10 6.73 8.79 -29.39
CA LEU A 10 7.68 7.72 -29.11
C LEU A 10 7.14 6.92 -27.92
N VAL A 11 6.45 5.83 -28.23
CA VAL A 11 6.01 4.82 -27.28
C VAL A 11 7.16 3.80 -27.13
N ILE A 12 7.34 3.32 -25.89
CA ILE A 12 7.89 2.03 -25.46
C ILE A 12 9.21 2.10 -24.66
N GLY A 13 9.09 1.67 -23.39
CA GLY A 13 10.14 0.97 -22.63
C GLY A 13 10.45 1.64 -21.28
N GLY A 14 10.16 1.08 -20.12
CA GLY A 14 9.66 -0.24 -19.77
C GLY A 14 9.57 -0.38 -18.24
N LEU A 15 9.03 -1.52 -17.80
CA LEU A 15 8.90 -1.99 -16.41
C LEU A 15 7.73 -1.46 -15.56
N ALA A 16 6.52 -1.52 -16.09
CA ALA A 16 5.35 -1.83 -15.27
C ALA A 16 5.08 -3.34 -15.37
N MET A 17 5.94 -4.15 -14.75
CA MET A 17 5.72 -5.59 -14.66
C MET A 17 4.64 -5.85 -13.61
N VAL A 18 3.40 -5.91 -14.09
CA VAL A 18 2.40 -6.95 -13.84
C VAL A 18 2.36 -7.48 -12.40
N TRP A 19 1.48 -6.88 -11.59
CA TRP A 19 0.79 -7.59 -10.51
C TRP A 19 -0.60 -7.98 -11.02
N ALA A 20 -0.62 -8.88 -12.00
CA ALA A 20 -1.83 -9.52 -12.49
C ALA A 20 -1.52 -10.98 -12.87
N VAL A 21 -1.13 -11.75 -11.86
CA VAL A 21 -1.09 -13.23 -11.87
C VAL A 21 -1.24 -13.61 -10.41
N ASN A 22 -2.18 -14.43 -9.94
CA ASN A 22 -2.95 -15.46 -10.60
C ASN A 22 -4.13 -15.84 -9.66
N VAL A 23 -5.35 -15.34 -9.91
CA VAL A 23 -6.56 -15.96 -9.35
C VAL A 23 -7.45 -16.38 -10.52
N LYS A 24 -6.96 -17.36 -11.29
CA LYS A 24 -7.82 -18.21 -12.11
C LYS A 24 -8.55 -19.18 -11.18
N LYS A 25 -9.63 -18.68 -10.59
CA LYS A 25 -10.83 -19.37 -10.11
C LYS A 25 -11.77 -18.22 -9.84
N THR A 26 -12.92 -18.14 -10.48
CA THR A 26 -13.99 -17.27 -10.01
C THR A 26 -14.50 -17.84 -8.69
N PRO A 27 -14.50 -17.09 -7.57
CA PRO A 27 -15.48 -17.33 -6.51
C PRO A 27 -16.32 -16.06 -6.34
N ASP A 28 -17.52 -16.17 -5.81
CA ASP A 28 -18.37 -15.06 -5.37
C ASP A 28 -17.76 -14.19 -4.23
N ASN A 29 -16.44 -14.13 -4.09
CA ASN A 29 -15.70 -13.44 -3.03
C ASN A 29 -14.58 -12.58 -3.62
N ILE A 30 -14.92 -11.62 -4.48
CA ILE A 30 -14.02 -10.47 -4.66
C ILE A 30 -14.06 -9.74 -3.31
N PRO A 31 -12.91 -9.54 -2.62
CA PRO A 31 -12.90 -8.81 -1.36
C PRO A 31 -13.43 -7.39 -1.62
N THR A 32 -14.66 -7.10 -1.20
CA THR A 32 -15.25 -5.78 -1.40
C THR A 32 -14.58 -4.80 -0.45
N GLU A 33 -14.06 -3.73 -1.01
CA GLU A 33 -13.54 -2.62 -0.22
C GLU A 33 -14.71 -1.73 0.20
N VAL A 34 -15.00 -1.71 1.50
CA VAL A 34 -16.03 -0.84 2.09
C VAL A 34 -15.40 0.14 3.05
N GLU A 35 -16.04 1.28 3.25
CA GLU A 35 -15.58 2.23 4.25
C GLU A 35 -15.64 1.58 5.64
N ALA A 36 -14.55 1.69 6.41
CA ALA A 36 -14.49 1.13 7.75
C ALA A 36 -15.53 1.80 8.65
N SER A 37 -16.08 1.06 9.62
CA SER A 37 -17.03 1.64 10.60
C SER A 37 -16.36 2.74 11.43
N ALA A 38 -17.14 3.66 12.02
CA ALA A 38 -16.58 4.78 12.79
C ALA A 38 -15.62 4.34 13.92
N ALA A 39 -15.89 3.20 14.56
CA ALA A 39 -15.02 2.61 15.57
C ALA A 39 -13.69 2.13 14.96
N GLU A 40 -13.75 1.41 13.83
CA GLU A 40 -12.56 0.95 13.11
C GLU A 40 -11.75 2.11 12.53
N GLN A 41 -12.41 3.16 12.04
CA GLN A 41 -11.73 4.39 11.59
C GLN A 41 -10.93 5.03 12.72
N ALA A 42 -11.50 5.11 13.93
CA ALA A 42 -10.79 5.64 15.09
C ALA A 42 -9.56 4.79 15.45
N GLU A 43 -9.69 3.46 15.45
CA GLU A 43 -8.57 2.55 15.71
C GLU A 43 -7.49 2.61 14.60
N LEU A 44 -7.91 2.63 13.33
CA LEU A 44 -7.01 2.72 12.19
C LEU A 44 -6.28 4.07 12.14
N LYS A 45 -6.96 5.16 12.52
CA LYS A 45 -6.33 6.47 12.66
C LYS A 45 -5.24 6.44 13.73
N GLN A 46 -5.50 5.85 14.90
CA GLN A 46 -4.48 5.72 15.94
C GLN A 46 -3.28 4.88 15.46
N ALA A 47 -3.54 3.78 14.74
CA ALA A 47 -2.49 2.98 14.14
C ALA A 47 -1.67 3.77 13.11
N PHE A 48 -2.34 4.57 12.27
CA PHE A 48 -1.69 5.43 11.28
C PHE A 48 -0.82 6.50 11.91
N ASP A 49 -1.33 7.20 12.93
CA ASP A 49 -0.60 8.22 13.66
C ASP A 49 0.67 7.62 14.30
N ALA A 50 0.58 6.43 14.88
CA ALA A 50 1.73 5.71 15.44
C ALA A 50 2.77 5.28 14.38
N ILE A 51 2.30 4.88 13.19
CA ILE A 51 3.17 4.56 12.04
C ILE A 51 3.89 5.82 11.56
N ALA A 52 3.17 6.94 11.42
CA ALA A 52 3.73 8.23 11.01
C ALA A 52 4.77 8.72 12.01
N GLU A 53 4.46 8.68 13.31
CA GLU A 53 5.38 9.06 14.38
C GLU A 53 6.65 8.19 14.38
N ALA A 54 6.50 6.87 14.20
CA ALA A 54 7.62 5.94 14.13
C ALA A 54 8.54 6.23 12.94
N TYR A 55 7.95 6.57 11.78
CA TYR A 55 8.70 6.97 10.60
C TYR A 55 9.42 8.31 10.80
N ASP A 56 8.75 9.31 11.37
CA ASP A 56 9.32 10.64 11.58
C ASP A 56 10.48 10.62 12.60
N LYS A 57 10.40 9.78 13.64
CA LYS A 57 11.42 9.69 14.70
C LYS A 57 12.70 8.99 14.27
N ASN A 58 12.62 7.86 13.56
CA ASN A 58 13.79 7.03 13.26
C ASN A 58 13.73 6.36 11.87
N ARG A 59 12.94 6.95 10.96
CA ARG A 59 12.73 6.49 9.58
C ARG A 59 12.38 5.00 9.54
N THR A 60 13.19 4.23 8.86
CA THR A 60 12.91 2.85 8.48
C THR A 60 13.20 1.85 9.60
N GLY A 61 14.09 2.17 10.54
CA GLY A 61 14.55 1.22 11.56
C GLY A 61 13.49 0.88 12.61
N THR A 62 12.70 1.88 13.03
CA THR A 62 11.59 1.67 13.97
C THR A 62 10.34 1.19 13.23
N LEU A 63 10.11 1.69 12.00
CA LEU A 63 8.94 1.30 11.21
C LEU A 63 8.96 -0.19 10.82
N GLU A 64 10.13 -0.79 10.60
CA GLU A 64 10.24 -2.23 10.33
C GLU A 64 9.56 -3.09 11.42
N ARG A 65 9.55 -2.63 12.68
CA ARG A 65 8.93 -3.34 13.82
C ARG A 65 7.40 -3.31 13.80
N PHE A 66 6.79 -2.43 13.02
CA PHE A 66 5.35 -2.40 12.84
C PHE A 66 4.87 -3.49 11.89
N PHE A 67 5.76 -4.05 11.06
CA PHE A 67 5.42 -5.15 10.18
C PHE A 67 5.18 -6.42 10.98
N GLY A 68 4.04 -7.06 10.74
CA GLY A 68 3.64 -8.32 11.37
C GLY A 68 4.19 -9.56 10.69
N LEU A 69 5.11 -9.41 9.73
CA LEU A 69 5.65 -10.49 8.93
C LEU A 69 6.92 -11.08 9.57
N THR A 70 6.92 -12.39 9.76
CA THR A 70 8.11 -13.15 10.12
C THR A 70 9.10 -13.20 8.96
N ARG A 71 10.36 -13.53 9.26
CA ARG A 71 11.39 -13.71 8.24
C ARG A 71 10.99 -14.76 7.18
N LYS A 72 10.37 -15.88 7.61
CA LYS A 72 9.92 -16.94 6.71
C LYS A 72 8.82 -16.44 5.76
N GLU A 73 7.86 -15.66 6.27
CA GLU A 73 6.80 -15.09 5.43
C GLU A 73 7.36 -14.06 4.44
N ARG A 74 8.32 -13.23 4.86
CA ARG A 74 9.02 -12.29 3.96
C ARG A 74 9.78 -13.03 2.86
N GLU A 75 10.49 -14.10 3.21
CA GLU A 75 11.20 -14.93 2.23
C GLU A 75 10.23 -15.63 1.27
N ALA A 76 9.11 -16.16 1.77
CA ALA A 76 8.08 -16.77 0.93
C ALA A 76 7.46 -15.77 -0.04
N ILE A 77 7.08 -14.58 0.44
CA ILE A 77 6.54 -13.50 -0.42
C ILE A 77 7.59 -13.07 -1.43
N ARG A 78 8.86 -12.90 -1.03
CA ARG A 78 9.94 -12.56 -1.96
C ARG A 78 10.15 -13.62 -3.04
N CYS A 79 10.01 -14.90 -2.73
CA CYS A 79 10.11 -15.97 -3.72
C CYS A 79 8.94 -15.95 -4.70
N MET A 80 7.73 -15.61 -4.24
CA MET A 80 6.54 -15.55 -5.09
C MET A 80 6.53 -14.28 -5.95
N GLU A 81 6.92 -13.14 -5.37
CA GLU A 81 6.68 -11.81 -5.91
C GLU A 81 7.97 -11.11 -6.37
N GLY A 82 9.11 -11.77 -6.21
CA GLY A 82 10.44 -11.23 -6.53
C GLY A 82 10.97 -10.19 -5.53
N GLN A 83 10.13 -9.69 -4.61
CA GLN A 83 10.48 -8.59 -3.70
C GLN A 83 10.06 -8.84 -2.25
N ASP A 84 10.87 -8.35 -1.31
CA ASP A 84 10.54 -8.39 0.12
C ASP A 84 9.58 -7.23 0.44
N PRO A 85 8.34 -7.51 0.88
CA PRO A 85 7.31 -6.49 1.05
C PRO A 85 7.71 -5.42 2.07
N VAL A 86 8.49 -5.78 3.10
CA VAL A 86 8.98 -4.81 4.09
C VAL A 86 10.02 -3.89 3.46
N LYS A 87 10.96 -4.43 2.70
CA LYS A 87 12.00 -3.62 2.05
C LYS A 87 11.40 -2.67 1.02
N SER A 88 10.54 -3.18 0.13
CA SER A 88 9.88 -2.35 -0.88
C SER A 88 9.03 -1.24 -0.25
N SER A 89 8.35 -1.53 0.87
CA SER A 89 7.61 -0.51 1.62
C SER A 89 8.50 0.60 2.16
N LEU A 90 9.63 0.24 2.77
CA LEU A 90 10.57 1.20 3.36
C LEU A 90 11.32 2.01 2.30
N GLU A 91 11.61 1.40 1.15
CA GLU A 91 12.21 2.07 -0.02
C GLU A 91 11.24 3.09 -0.62
N LEU A 92 9.98 2.72 -0.83
CA LEU A 92 8.93 3.62 -1.31
C LEU A 92 8.83 4.88 -0.43
N LEU A 93 8.81 4.71 0.89
CA LEU A 93 8.75 5.85 1.80
C LEU A 93 10.03 6.70 1.75
N ARG A 94 11.21 6.06 1.64
CA ARG A 94 12.50 6.77 1.55
C ARG A 94 12.60 7.67 0.32
N GLU A 95 12.06 7.24 -0.81
CA GLU A 95 12.02 8.04 -2.04
C GLU A 95 11.24 9.34 -1.87
N HIS A 96 10.28 9.37 -0.96
CA HIS A 96 9.36 10.49 -0.75
C HIS A 96 9.74 11.35 0.48
N GLY A 97 10.96 11.23 0.98
CA GLY A 97 11.54 12.17 1.95
C GLY A 97 11.49 11.73 3.42
N ARG A 98 11.82 12.67 4.31
CA ARG A 98 12.11 12.40 5.73
C ARG A 98 10.88 12.38 6.64
N LYS A 99 9.74 12.87 6.16
CA LYS A 99 8.50 12.99 6.93
C LYS A 99 7.39 12.22 6.22
N LEU A 100 6.57 11.48 6.96
CA LEU A 100 5.40 10.85 6.40
C LEU A 100 4.26 11.87 6.31
N SER A 101 4.00 12.40 5.11
CA SER A 101 2.83 13.23 4.85
C SER A 101 1.89 12.50 3.91
N VAL A 102 0.70 12.13 4.39
CA VAL A 102 -0.34 11.51 3.57
C VAL A 102 -1.59 12.37 3.66
N THR A 103 -2.09 12.84 2.52
CA THR A 103 -3.33 13.60 2.41
C THR A 103 -4.44 12.71 1.87
N ASP A 104 -5.70 13.19 1.91
CA ASP A 104 -6.88 12.46 1.41
C ASP A 104 -7.03 11.05 2.01
N VAL A 105 -6.74 10.92 3.31
CA VAL A 105 -6.70 9.62 3.98
C VAL A 105 -8.10 8.99 4.04
N LYS A 106 -8.22 7.75 3.57
CA LYS A 106 -9.42 6.91 3.71
C LYS A 106 -9.08 5.62 4.46
N TYR A 107 -10.04 5.17 5.26
CA TYR A 107 -9.94 3.94 6.05
C TYR A 107 -10.93 2.92 5.49
N ILE A 108 -10.40 1.78 5.06
CA ILE A 108 -11.16 0.79 4.30
C ILE A 108 -11.10 -0.54 5.04
N ALA A 109 -12.25 -1.16 5.23
CA ALA A 109 -12.39 -2.53 5.66
C ALA A 109 -12.56 -3.44 4.43
N VAL A 110 -12.09 -4.68 4.54
CA VAL A 110 -12.23 -5.66 3.47
C VAL A 110 -13.34 -6.63 3.85
N GLU A 111 -14.45 -6.58 3.12
CA GLU A 111 -15.55 -7.53 3.33
C GLU A 111 -15.06 -8.97 3.19
N HIS A 112 -15.62 -9.86 4.01
CA HIS A 112 -15.25 -11.28 4.08
C HIS A 112 -13.80 -11.56 4.54
N VAL A 113 -13.00 -10.54 4.83
CA VAL A 113 -11.67 -10.65 5.44
C VAL A 113 -11.59 -9.72 6.67
N PRO A 114 -12.24 -10.07 7.79
CA PRO A 114 -12.45 -9.17 8.93
C PRO A 114 -11.16 -8.75 9.65
N SER A 115 -10.04 -9.41 9.38
CA SER A 115 -8.74 -9.01 9.89
C SER A 115 -8.01 -8.03 8.98
N ARG A 116 -8.45 -7.78 7.75
CA ARG A 116 -7.72 -6.99 6.75
C ARG A 116 -8.32 -5.60 6.61
N PHE A 117 -7.44 -4.61 6.64
CA PHE A 117 -7.79 -3.21 6.49
C PHE A 117 -6.80 -2.50 5.58
N TYR A 118 -7.26 -1.46 4.90
CA TYR A 118 -6.42 -0.57 4.12
C TYR A 118 -6.53 0.85 4.63
N ILE A 119 -5.40 1.56 4.57
CA ILE A 119 -5.37 3.01 4.69
C ILE A 119 -4.85 3.51 3.36
N THR A 120 -5.67 4.28 2.66
CA THR A 120 -5.29 4.86 1.37
C THR A 120 -5.15 6.37 1.50
N GLY A 121 -4.37 6.99 0.63
CA GLY A 121 -4.22 8.42 0.57
C GLY A 121 -3.15 8.81 -0.45
N ARG A 122 -2.72 10.08 -0.44
CA ARG A 122 -1.66 10.59 -1.31
C ARG A 122 -0.43 10.94 -0.51
N LEU A 123 0.66 10.20 -0.75
CA LEU A 123 1.97 10.46 -0.18
C LEU A 123 2.52 11.77 -0.78
N ASN A 124 2.82 12.74 0.09
CA ASN A 124 3.18 14.11 -0.24
C ASN A 124 2.22 14.82 -1.20
N GLY A 125 0.94 14.44 -1.21
CA GLY A 125 -0.08 15.03 -2.08
C GLY A 125 -0.04 14.57 -3.54
N GLU A 126 0.93 13.74 -3.94
CA GLU A 126 1.12 13.34 -5.34
C GLU A 126 0.86 11.85 -5.56
N GLN A 127 1.63 10.99 -4.89
CA GLN A 127 1.64 9.55 -5.17
C GLN A 127 0.55 8.84 -4.36
N PRO A 128 -0.49 8.25 -4.99
CA PRO A 128 -1.44 7.45 -4.23
C PRO A 128 -0.74 6.22 -3.65
N VAL A 129 -1.00 6.00 -2.37
CA VAL A 129 -0.36 4.99 -1.54
C VAL A 129 -1.43 4.21 -0.79
N ARG A 130 -1.16 2.92 -0.57
CA ARG A 130 -1.98 2.03 0.25
C ARG A 130 -1.11 1.38 1.31
N PHE A 131 -1.49 1.55 2.56
CA PHE A 131 -0.98 0.80 3.69
C PHE A 131 -1.91 -0.39 3.91
N VAL A 132 -1.32 -1.58 3.96
CA VAL A 132 -2.04 -2.82 4.21
C VAL A 132 -1.82 -3.23 5.66
N LEU A 133 -2.91 -3.33 6.42
CA LEU A 133 -2.87 -3.70 7.84
C LEU A 133 -3.68 -4.96 8.10
N ASN A 134 -3.16 -5.76 9.04
CA ASN A 134 -3.91 -6.84 9.65
C ASN A 134 -4.22 -6.51 11.12
N LYS A 135 -5.46 -6.72 11.55
CA LYS A 135 -5.87 -6.65 12.95
C LYS A 135 -5.41 -7.92 13.67
N HIS A 136 -4.75 -7.72 14.82
CA HIS A 136 -4.30 -8.73 15.75
C HIS A 136 -4.86 -8.43 17.15
N SER A 137 -4.71 -9.36 18.09
CA SER A 137 -5.18 -9.22 19.48
C SER A 137 -4.60 -8.01 20.23
N LYS A 138 -3.47 -7.46 19.76
CA LYS A 138 -2.78 -6.30 20.36
C LYS A 138 -2.87 -5.03 19.51
N GLY A 139 -3.80 -4.97 18.54
CA GLY A 139 -3.95 -3.85 17.61
C GLY A 139 -3.53 -4.22 16.18
N TYR A 140 -3.05 -3.25 15.41
CA TYR A 140 -2.79 -3.42 13.98
C TYR A 140 -1.31 -3.67 13.67
N ARG A 141 -1.07 -4.49 12.65
CA ARG A 141 0.28 -4.75 12.11
C ARG A 141 0.32 -4.47 10.63
N LEU A 142 1.41 -3.85 10.18
CA LEU A 142 1.64 -3.62 8.76
C LEU A 142 1.97 -4.94 8.06
N VAL A 143 1.45 -5.09 6.86
CA VAL A 143 1.84 -6.15 5.93
C VAL A 143 2.68 -5.58 4.80
N GLY A 144 2.31 -4.40 4.31
CA GLY A 144 2.95 -3.75 3.17
C GLY A 144 2.49 -2.31 3.02
N ILE A 145 3.30 -1.51 2.32
CA ILE A 145 2.98 -0.17 1.83
C ILE A 145 3.34 -0.19 0.34
N ALA A 146 2.38 0.11 -0.51
CA ALA A 146 2.55 0.04 -1.96
C ALA A 146 1.93 1.25 -2.64
N LYS A 147 2.41 1.55 -3.84
CA LYS A 147 1.70 2.44 -4.77
C LYS A 147 0.34 1.82 -5.06
N TYR A 148 -0.66 2.67 -5.12
CA TYR A 148 -2.04 2.27 -5.38
C TYR A 148 -2.56 3.04 -6.58
N ASP A 149 -3.34 2.38 -7.42
CA ASP A 149 -4.07 3.04 -8.49
C ASP A 149 -5.55 3.07 -8.07
N PRO A 150 -6.07 4.22 -7.60
CA PRO A 150 -7.49 4.33 -7.33
C PRO A 150 -8.23 4.18 -8.66
N ALA A 151 -9.00 3.10 -8.81
CA ALA A 151 -9.85 2.92 -9.99
C ALA A 151 -10.66 4.19 -10.25
N GLU A 152 -10.48 4.77 -11.44
CA GLU A 152 -11.18 5.96 -11.93
C GLU A 152 -12.69 5.74 -12.07
#